data_AF-A0A2V8H5V2-F1
#
_entry.id   AF-A0A2V8H5V2-F1
#
_cell.length_a   1.000
_cell.length_b   1.000
_cell.length_c   1.000
_cell.angle_alpha   90.00
_cell.angle_beta   90.00
_cell.angle_gamma   90.00
#
_symmetry.space_group_name_H-M   'P 1'
#
loop_
_entity.id
_entity.type
_entity.pdbx_description
1 polymer ?
#
loop_
_entity_poly.entity_id
_entity_poly.type
_entity_poly.pdbx_seq_one_letter_code
_entity_poly.pdbx_strand_id
1 'polypeptide(L)'
;MKFRSAAVLLAALFTFSLVSQASGPSRTAASAGGPGSITPEELKEWLSYIASDELEGRQVYTEGLGLAGAYIADHLKDWGLKPSG
;
A
#
# COMPACT_ATOMS: atom_id res chain seq x y z
N MET A 1 10.64 4.89 -55.65
CA MET A 1 9.58 5.33 -54.71
C MET A 1 9.69 4.69 -53.31
N LYS A 2 10.90 4.46 -52.76
CA LYS A 2 11.09 3.76 -51.46
C LYS A 2 11.62 4.65 -50.32
N PHE A 3 12.09 5.87 -50.63
CA PHE A 3 12.71 6.78 -49.65
C PHE A 3 11.74 7.71 -48.91
N ARG A 4 10.53 7.94 -49.46
CA ARG A 4 9.51 8.76 -48.78
C ARG A 4 8.83 8.01 -47.62
N SER A 5 8.72 6.69 -47.73
CA SER A 5 8.11 5.84 -46.69
C SER A 5 9.01 5.64 -45.46
N ALA A 6 10.34 5.65 -45.63
CA ALA A 6 11.29 5.56 -44.53
C ALA A 6 11.27 6.83 -43.64
N ALA A 7 11.14 8.02 -44.26
CA ALA A 7 11.03 9.28 -43.53
C ALA A 7 9.72 9.41 -42.74
N VAL A 8 8.61 8.89 -43.27
CA VAL A 8 7.31 8.88 -42.58
C VAL A 8 7.31 7.88 -41.41
N LEU A 9 7.97 6.73 -41.55
CA LEU A 9 8.13 5.76 -40.46
C LEU A 9 9.00 6.29 -39.31
N LEU A 10 10.08 7.02 -39.62
CA LEU A 10 10.95 7.65 -38.63
C LEU A 10 10.26 8.81 -37.90
N ALA A 11 9.47 9.62 -38.62
CA ALA A 11 8.68 10.70 -38.01
C ALA A 11 7.56 10.15 -37.10
N ALA A 12 6.90 9.05 -37.49
CA ALA A 12 5.86 8.40 -36.68
C ALA A 12 6.42 7.77 -35.39
N LEU A 13 7.62 7.17 -35.46
CA LEU A 13 8.33 6.64 -34.29
C LEU A 13 8.78 7.76 -33.34
N PHE A 14 9.18 8.92 -33.88
CA PHE A 14 9.59 10.08 -33.07
C PHE A 14 8.42 10.71 -32.31
N THR A 15 7.23 10.79 -32.92
CA THR A 15 6.01 11.27 -32.25
C THR A 15 5.51 10.33 -31.16
N PHE A 16 5.71 9.01 -31.31
CA PHE A 16 5.33 8.03 -30.28
C PHE A 16 6.22 8.14 -29.03
N SER A 17 7.52 8.43 -29.22
CA SER A 17 8.47 8.56 -28.10
C SER A 17 8.20 9.78 -27.23
N LEU A 18 7.66 10.88 -27.77
CA LEU A 18 7.33 12.08 -26.99
C LEU A 18 6.05 11.93 -26.14
N VAL A 19 5.08 11.11 -26.56
CA VAL A 19 3.82 10.90 -25.82
C VAL A 19 3.98 9.93 -24.64
N SER A 20 5.02 9.10 -24.64
CA SER A 20 5.26 8.13 -23.57
C SER A 20 5.89 8.73 -22.31
N GLN A 21 6.23 10.03 -22.31
CA GLN A 21 6.82 10.76 -21.18
C GLN A 21 5.75 11.46 -20.32
N ALA A 22 4.49 11.01 -20.38
CA ALA A 22 3.44 11.42 -19.46
C ALA A 22 3.68 10.77 -18.09
N SER A 23 4.42 11.47 -17.25
CA SER A 23 4.17 11.61 -15.81
C SER A 23 3.62 10.36 -15.11
N GLY A 24 4.47 9.35 -14.90
CA GLY A 24 4.24 8.42 -13.81
C GLY A 24 4.18 9.22 -12.49
N PRO A 25 3.35 8.80 -11.51
CA PRO A 25 3.17 9.56 -10.28
C PRO A 25 4.55 9.79 -9.64
N SER A 26 4.90 11.07 -9.54
CA SER A 26 6.04 11.52 -8.76
C SER A 26 5.84 10.94 -7.37
N ARG A 27 6.66 9.98 -6.97
CA ARG A 27 6.74 9.55 -5.59
C ARG A 27 7.45 10.67 -4.84
N THR A 28 6.74 11.79 -4.64
CA THR A 28 7.09 12.75 -3.59
C THR A 28 7.23 11.93 -2.31
N ALA A 29 8.45 11.94 -1.78
CA ALA A 29 8.89 11.10 -0.69
C ALA A 29 7.84 11.04 0.41
N ALA A 30 7.24 9.86 0.60
CA ALA A 30 6.44 9.60 1.77
C ALA A 30 7.39 9.54 2.96
N SER A 31 7.57 10.66 3.66
CA SER A 31 8.08 10.67 5.03
C SER A 31 6.99 10.13 5.98
N ALA A 32 6.44 8.95 5.70
CA ALA A 32 5.23 8.43 6.35
C ALA A 32 5.46 7.09 7.07
N GLY A 33 6.65 6.90 7.66
CA GLY A 33 6.92 5.72 8.46
C GLY A 33 8.31 5.75 9.10
N GLY A 34 8.35 5.52 10.41
CA GLY A 34 9.57 5.39 11.20
C GLY A 34 9.25 5.39 12.70
N PRO A 35 10.21 5.10 13.59
CA PRO A 35 9.97 5.04 15.04
C PRO A 35 9.31 6.31 15.62
N GLY A 36 9.52 7.47 15.00
CA GLY A 36 8.93 8.74 15.41
C GLY A 36 7.47 8.97 14.98
N SER A 37 6.90 8.10 14.13
CA SER A 37 5.47 8.14 13.78
C SER A 37 4.60 7.28 14.68
N ILE A 38 5.20 6.57 15.64
CA ILE A 38 4.50 5.71 16.60
C ILE A 38 4.32 6.51 17.88
N THR A 39 3.07 6.76 18.29
CA THR A 39 2.78 7.50 19.52
C THR A 39 2.53 6.56 20.70
N PRO A 40 2.92 6.93 21.94
CA PRO A 40 2.57 6.16 23.14
C PRO A 40 1.07 5.98 23.34
N GLU A 41 0.27 6.98 22.93
CA GLU A 41 -1.18 6.98 23.05
C GLU A 41 -1.81 5.90 22.17
N GLU A 42 -1.43 5.83 20.89
CA GLU A 42 -1.88 4.77 19.96
C GLU A 42 -1.45 3.38 20.44
N LEU A 43 -0.20 3.24 20.90
CA LEU A 43 0.28 1.97 21.45
C LEU A 43 -0.53 1.53 22.66
N LYS A 44 -0.87 2.47 23.55
CA LYS A 44 -1.68 2.17 24.73
C LYS A 44 -3.08 1.73 24.33
N GLU A 45 -3.69 2.38 23.35
CA GLU A 45 -5.01 2.00 22.83
C GLU A 45 -5.01 0.56 22.28
N TRP A 46 -4.12 0.27 21.33
CA TRP A 46 -4.04 -1.04 20.69
C TRP A 46 -3.67 -2.15 21.68
N LEU A 47 -2.69 -1.88 22.56
CA LEU A 47 -2.27 -2.86 23.55
C LEU A 47 -3.34 -3.09 24.61
N SER A 48 -4.12 -2.07 25.00
CA SER A 48 -5.20 -2.23 25.98
C SER A 48 -6.26 -3.20 25.47
N TYR A 49 -6.66 -3.07 24.19
CA TYR A 49 -7.61 -4.00 23.59
C TYR A 49 -7.02 -5.41 23.44
N ILE A 50 -5.80 -5.53 22.89
CA ILE A 50 -5.17 -6.83 22.67
C ILE A 50 -4.86 -7.55 24.01
N ALA A 51 -4.62 -6.82 25.09
CA ALA A 51 -4.40 -7.37 26.42
C ALA A 51 -5.70 -7.54 27.22
N SER A 52 -6.86 -7.14 26.69
CA SER A 52 -8.13 -7.22 27.40
C SER A 52 -8.63 -8.66 27.53
N ASP A 53 -9.51 -8.87 28.52
CA ASP A 53 -10.20 -10.14 28.75
C ASP A 53 -11.27 -10.43 27.68
N GLU A 54 -11.66 -9.43 26.86
CA GLU A 54 -12.67 -9.56 25.81
C GLU A 54 -12.28 -10.56 24.72
N LEU A 55 -10.98 -10.84 24.58
CA LEU A 55 -10.48 -11.82 23.63
C LEU A 55 -10.56 -13.25 24.17
N GLU A 56 -10.84 -13.48 25.46
CA GLU A 56 -11.03 -14.82 26.07
C GLU A 56 -9.89 -15.84 25.86
N GLY A 57 -8.76 -15.43 25.27
CA GLY A 57 -7.61 -16.26 24.90
C GLY A 57 -7.36 -16.36 23.38
N ARG A 58 -6.08 -16.30 22.98
CA ARG A 58 -5.62 -16.28 21.57
C ARG A 58 -4.87 -17.56 21.14
N GLN A 59 -5.26 -18.71 21.67
CA GLN A 59 -4.68 -19.99 21.22
C GLN A 59 -5.17 -20.34 19.81
N VAL A 60 -4.49 -21.27 19.13
CA VAL A 60 -4.92 -21.72 17.80
C VAL A 60 -6.31 -22.34 17.90
N TYR A 61 -7.19 -22.00 16.96
CA TYR A 61 -8.59 -22.44 16.90
C TYR A 61 -9.50 -21.89 18.02
N THR A 62 -9.16 -20.74 18.63
CA THR A 62 -10.07 -20.01 19.53
C THR A 62 -10.74 -18.82 18.84
N GLU A 63 -11.90 -18.41 19.36
CA GLU A 63 -12.60 -17.20 18.88
C GLU A 63 -11.75 -15.94 19.07
N GLY A 64 -11.07 -15.83 20.22
CA GLY A 64 -10.17 -14.72 20.53
C GLY A 64 -9.04 -14.50 19.54
N LEU A 65 -8.53 -15.58 18.94
CA LEU A 65 -7.53 -15.45 17.87
C LEU A 65 -8.16 -14.81 16.62
N GLY A 66 -9.39 -15.19 16.29
CA GLY A 66 -10.16 -14.57 15.19
C GLY A 66 -10.46 -13.09 15.44
N LEU A 67 -10.90 -12.75 16.66
CA LEU A 67 -11.18 -11.36 17.05
C LEU A 67 -9.93 -10.47 17.01
N ALA A 68 -8.80 -10.97 17.53
CA ALA A 68 -7.53 -10.26 17.47
C ALA A 68 -7.05 -10.07 16.02
N GLY A 69 -7.20 -11.10 15.19
CA GLY A 69 -6.87 -11.04 13.77
C GLY A 69 -7.73 -10.02 13.02
N ALA A 70 -9.04 -10.00 13.28
CA ALA A 70 -9.97 -9.03 12.68
C ALA A 70 -9.60 -7.59 13.07
N TYR A 71 -9.31 -7.34 14.35
CA TYR A 71 -8.89 -6.03 14.84
C TYR A 71 -7.64 -5.49 14.12
N ILE A 72 -6.63 -6.34 13.91
CA ILE A 72 -5.43 -5.97 13.16
C ILE A 72 -5.77 -5.73 11.69
N ALA A 73 -6.58 -6.59 11.09
CA ALA A 73 -6.98 -6.47 9.69
C ALA A 73 -7.74 -5.15 9.41
N ASP A 74 -8.59 -4.72 10.33
CA ASP A 74 -9.31 -3.44 10.23
C ASP A 74 -8.36 -2.25 10.21
N HIS A 75 -7.36 -2.22 11.12
CA HIS A 75 -6.33 -1.17 11.10
C HIS A 75 -5.53 -1.15 9.80
N LEU A 76 -5.12 -2.33 9.30
CA LEU A 76 -4.40 -2.44 8.04
C LEU A 76 -5.25 -1.93 6.85
N LYS A 77 -6.55 -2.22 6.87
CA LYS A 77 -7.50 -1.75 5.86
C LYS A 77 -7.68 -0.24 5.92
N ASP A 78 -7.78 0.33 7.11
CA ASP A 78 -7.89 1.78 7.31
C ASP A 78 -6.63 2.52 6.81
N TRP A 79 -5.46 1.90 6.94
CA TRP A 79 -4.21 2.39 6.33
C TRP A 79 -4.11 2.14 4.82
N GLY A 80 -5.12 1.53 4.21
CA GLY A 80 -5.19 1.29 2.78
C GLY A 80 -4.31 0.14 2.28
N LEU A 81 -3.85 -0.75 3.16
CA LEU A 81 -3.10 -1.92 2.74
C LEU A 81 -4.01 -2.90 2.00
N LYS A 82 -3.48 -3.48 0.91
CA LYS A 82 -4.14 -4.53 0.15
C LYS A 82 -3.60 -5.90 0.55
N PRO A 83 -4.46 -6.92 0.73
CA PRO A 83 -3.99 -8.28 0.97
C PRO A 83 -3.24 -8.78 -0.27
N SER A 84 -2.07 -9.38 -0.06
CA SER A 84 -1.19 -9.90 -1.13
C SER A 84 -1.30 -11.42 -1.29
N GLY A 85 -2.50 -11.96 -1.06
CA GLY A 85 -2.78 -13.41 -1.06
C GLY A 85 -2.33 -14.14 -2.31
#